data_AF-A0A534LUG7-F1
#
_entry.id   AF-A0A534LUG7-F1
#
_cell.length_a   1.000
_cell.length_b   1.000
_cell.length_c   1.000
_cell.angle_alpha   90.00
_cell.angle_beta   90.00
_cell.angle_gamma   90.00
#
_symmetry.space_group_name_H-M   'P 1'
#
loop_
_entity.id
_entity.type
_entity.pdbx_description
1 polymer ?
#
loop_
_entity_poly.entity_id
_entity_poly.type
_entity_poly.pdbx_seq_one_letter_code
_entity_poly.pdbx_strand_id
1 'polypeptide(L)'
;MDAFAAIRFAVGTGFLLVAAVSDVRTRKVPDPLWIALGSVGVLLLAVQFVANPGDPGAWALLGSAAILFYAIFLGAPLFEQDGFHPRPIRILLFIIAAALFAYPAATHSSAVSPMPQGLLELYSMPAMVLVYQWFYRVRILHGGADTKALIALGLLVPTYPDVTPFPLIGLSPRVESFWRIAFPFSLVVWVDAAVLFLAVPVGFLVRNLLAGNLALPQAFLGYRARIDPLPRHVWLMEKITERGDHVLVLFPKRDGNPSQEVARLRAAGIDRAWVTPQVPFMVPLLGGLLLAFFVGNVLLGLLPFGG
;
A
#
# COMPACT_ATOMS: atom_id res chain seq x y z
N MET A 1 8.09 -24.35 0.05
CA MET A 1 6.88 -23.52 0.26
C MET A 1 5.82 -24.36 0.93
N ASP A 2 5.37 -23.97 2.12
CA ASP A 2 4.23 -24.62 2.77
C ASP A 2 2.93 -24.38 1.97
N ALA A 3 1.92 -25.24 2.16
CA ALA A 3 0.67 -25.14 1.41
C ALA A 3 -0.04 -23.80 1.67
N PHE A 4 0.03 -23.27 2.89
CA PHE A 4 -0.59 -22.00 3.23
C PHE A 4 0.12 -20.80 2.58
N ALA A 5 1.47 -20.73 2.54
CA ALA A 5 2.12 -19.67 1.79
C ALA A 5 1.85 -19.77 0.29
N ALA A 6 1.80 -20.99 -0.28
CA ALA A 6 1.47 -21.18 -1.69
C ALA A 6 0.09 -20.61 -2.04
N ILE A 7 -0.92 -20.91 -1.22
CA ILE A 7 -2.27 -20.37 -1.38
C ILE A 7 -2.28 -18.86 -1.20
N ARG A 8 -1.63 -18.33 -0.15
CA ARG A 8 -1.52 -16.89 0.12
C ARG A 8 -0.88 -16.14 -1.03
N PHE A 9 0.20 -16.68 -1.58
CA PHE A 9 0.88 -16.13 -2.75
C PHE A 9 -0.06 -16.11 -3.95
N ALA A 10 -0.67 -17.25 -4.30
CA ALA A 10 -1.57 -17.34 -5.45
C ALA A 10 -2.76 -16.38 -5.33
N VAL A 11 -3.39 -16.30 -4.15
CA VAL A 11 -4.48 -15.36 -3.86
C VAL A 11 -3.99 -13.92 -3.95
N GLY A 12 -2.89 -13.59 -3.28
CA GLY A 12 -2.33 -12.23 -3.26
C GLY A 12 -1.97 -11.75 -4.66
N THR A 13 -1.27 -12.56 -5.43
CA THR A 13 -0.92 -12.28 -6.83
C THR A 13 -2.15 -12.14 -7.71
N GLY A 14 -3.14 -13.03 -7.58
CA GLY A 14 -4.38 -12.97 -8.35
C GLY A 14 -5.17 -11.68 -8.11
N PHE A 15 -5.37 -11.31 -6.84
CA PHE A 15 -6.09 -10.09 -6.48
C PHE A 15 -5.32 -8.83 -6.87
N LEU A 16 -4.01 -8.78 -6.64
CA LEU A 16 -3.19 -7.63 -7.04
C LEU A 16 -3.08 -7.51 -8.57
N LEU A 17 -3.12 -8.61 -9.31
CA LEU A 17 -3.18 -8.56 -10.77
C LEU A 17 -4.49 -7.92 -11.25
N VAL A 18 -5.62 -8.31 -10.66
CA VAL A 18 -6.93 -7.67 -10.95
C VAL A 18 -6.90 -6.19 -10.56
N ALA A 19 -6.32 -5.85 -9.41
CA ALA A 19 -6.15 -4.47 -8.97
C ALA A 19 -5.27 -3.66 -9.94
N ALA A 20 -4.14 -4.20 -10.36
CA ALA A 20 -3.22 -3.58 -11.32
C ALA A 20 -3.90 -3.35 -12.68
N VAL A 21 -4.65 -4.33 -13.20
CA VAL A 21 -5.42 -4.17 -14.44
C VAL A 21 -6.50 -3.09 -14.28
N SER A 22 -7.23 -3.08 -13.17
CA SER A 22 -8.26 -2.06 -12.88
C SER A 22 -7.65 -0.66 -12.80
N ASP A 23 -6.51 -0.52 -12.12
CA ASP A 23 -5.81 0.75 -11.91
C ASP A 23 -5.18 1.28 -13.21
N VAL A 24 -4.62 0.38 -14.04
CA VAL A 24 -4.12 0.73 -15.38
C VAL A 24 -5.25 1.25 -16.27
N ARG A 25 -6.43 0.60 -16.23
CA ARG A 25 -7.56 0.94 -17.10
C ARG A 25 -8.34 2.17 -16.62
N THR A 26 -8.54 2.32 -15.32
CA THR A 26 -9.52 3.28 -14.77
C THR A 26 -8.99 4.19 -13.66
N ARG A 27 -7.73 4.00 -13.23
CA ARG A 27 -7.11 4.72 -12.08
C ARG A 27 -7.89 4.58 -10.78
N LYS A 28 -8.70 3.54 -10.68
CA LYS A 28 -9.55 3.21 -9.54
C LYS A 28 -9.57 1.70 -9.36
N VAL A 29 -9.60 1.28 -8.11
CA VAL A 29 -9.81 -0.12 -7.74
C VAL A 29 -11.06 -0.20 -6.87
N PRO A 30 -12.04 -1.06 -7.18
CA PRO A 30 -13.30 -1.12 -6.47
C PRO A 30 -13.11 -1.72 -5.06
N ASP A 31 -13.78 -1.13 -4.07
CA ASP A 31 -13.73 -1.56 -2.67
C ASP A 31 -14.07 -3.05 -2.44
N PRO A 32 -15.05 -3.66 -3.14
CA PRO A 32 -15.32 -5.09 -3.03
C PRO A 32 -14.11 -6.01 -3.24
N LEU A 33 -13.15 -5.60 -4.07
CA LEU A 33 -11.92 -6.38 -4.29
C LEU A 33 -11.09 -6.49 -3.00
N TRP A 34 -10.96 -5.38 -2.27
CA TRP A 34 -10.21 -5.32 -1.02
C TRP A 34 -10.92 -6.04 0.10
N ILE A 35 -12.25 -5.89 0.19
CA ILE A 35 -13.08 -6.63 1.15
C ILE A 35 -12.90 -8.12 0.94
N ALA A 36 -13.03 -8.60 -0.30
CA ALA A 36 -12.86 -10.01 -0.62
C ALA A 36 -11.45 -10.52 -0.29
N LEU A 37 -10.39 -9.77 -0.62
CA LEU A 37 -9.01 -10.15 -0.28
C LEU A 37 -8.81 -10.29 1.24
N GLY A 38 -9.27 -9.29 2.01
CA GLY A 38 -9.17 -9.31 3.47
C GLY A 38 -10.02 -10.43 4.09
N SER A 39 -11.23 -10.69 3.58
CA SER A 39 -12.06 -11.81 4.02
C SER A 39 -11.41 -13.16 3.76
N VAL A 40 -10.78 -13.35 2.59
CA VAL A 40 -10.02 -14.56 2.29
C VAL A 40 -8.82 -14.69 3.23
N GLY A 41 -8.10 -13.60 3.53
CA GLY A 41 -7.01 -13.60 4.50
C GLY A 41 -7.46 -14.04 5.90
N VAL A 42 -8.55 -13.46 6.41
CA VAL A 42 -9.15 -13.83 7.70
C VAL A 42 -9.55 -15.31 7.72
N LEU A 43 -10.21 -15.79 6.67
CA LEU A 43 -10.65 -17.18 6.58
C LEU A 43 -9.46 -18.15 6.51
N LEU A 44 -8.46 -17.86 5.68
CA LEU A 44 -7.26 -18.70 5.56
C LEU A 44 -6.51 -18.77 6.88
N LEU A 45 -6.39 -17.66 7.61
CA LEU A 45 -5.73 -17.66 8.91
C LEU A 45 -6.54 -18.43 9.96
N ALA A 46 -7.87 -18.28 9.98
CA ALA A 46 -8.75 -19.07 10.84
C ALA A 46 -8.62 -20.58 10.56
N VAL A 47 -8.61 -20.99 9.28
CA VAL A 47 -8.39 -22.39 8.88
C VAL A 47 -7.01 -22.86 9.33
N GLN A 48 -5.97 -22.03 9.20
CA GLN A 48 -4.63 -22.38 9.67
C GLN A 48 -4.60 -22.60 11.19
N PHE A 49 -5.29 -21.78 11.98
CA PHE A 49 -5.36 -21.94 13.44
C PHE A 49 -6.14 -23.18 13.87
N VAL A 50 -7.16 -23.58 13.11
CA VAL A 50 -7.88 -24.85 13.37
C VAL A 50 -7.00 -26.04 13.01
N ALA A 51 -6.28 -25.98 11.88
CA ALA A 51 -5.40 -27.06 11.43
C ALA A 51 -4.14 -27.20 12.32
N ASN A 52 -3.63 -26.08 12.85
CA ASN A 52 -2.46 -26.02 13.71
C ASN A 52 -2.81 -25.22 14.98
N PRO A 53 -3.48 -25.86 15.96
CA PRO A 53 -3.85 -25.18 17.20
C PRO A 53 -2.62 -24.65 17.93
N GLY A 54 -2.68 -23.38 18.31
CA GLY A 54 -1.62 -22.68 19.03
C GLY A 54 -2.15 -21.90 20.22
N ASP A 55 -1.51 -20.77 20.52
CA ASP A 55 -1.94 -19.89 21.60
C ASP A 55 -3.37 -19.35 21.37
N PRO A 56 -4.29 -19.44 22.35
CA PRO A 56 -5.65 -18.93 22.21
C PRO A 56 -5.72 -17.42 21.90
N GLY A 57 -4.71 -16.66 22.32
CA GLY A 57 -4.57 -15.23 22.01
C GLY A 57 -4.47 -14.94 20.51
N ALA A 58 -4.07 -15.89 19.68
CA ALA A 58 -4.05 -15.74 18.23
C ALA A 58 -5.45 -15.44 17.65
N TRP A 59 -6.49 -16.08 18.19
CA TRP A 59 -7.88 -15.80 17.81
C TRP A 59 -8.33 -14.40 18.21
N ALA A 60 -7.87 -13.90 19.36
CA ALA A 60 -8.16 -12.55 19.80
C ALA A 60 -7.52 -11.51 18.87
N LEU A 61 -6.26 -11.72 18.46
CA LEU A 61 -5.59 -10.83 17.49
C LEU A 61 -6.25 -10.86 16.11
N LEU A 62 -6.66 -12.04 15.63
CA LEU A 62 -7.44 -12.17 14.39
C LEU A 62 -8.77 -11.43 14.48
N GLY A 63 -9.51 -11.61 15.58
CA GLY A 63 -10.77 -10.89 15.82
C GLY A 63 -10.58 -9.38 15.87
N SER A 64 -9.54 -8.91 16.57
CA SER A 64 -9.16 -7.49 16.62
C SER A 64 -8.88 -6.93 15.22
N ALA A 65 -8.01 -7.59 14.46
CA ALA A 65 -7.64 -7.16 13.11
C ALA A 65 -8.84 -7.16 12.15
N ALA A 66 -9.69 -8.19 12.22
CA ALA A 66 -10.90 -8.28 11.40
C ALA A 66 -11.88 -7.15 11.71
N ILE A 67 -12.16 -6.86 12.99
CA ILE A 67 -13.04 -5.76 13.38
C ILE A 67 -12.48 -4.42 12.87
N LEU A 68 -11.19 -4.16 13.10
CA LEU A 68 -10.54 -2.93 12.64
C LEU A 68 -10.60 -2.79 11.11
N PHE A 69 -10.39 -3.89 10.38
CA PHE A 69 -10.46 -3.91 8.92
C PHE A 69 -11.86 -3.63 8.38
N TYR A 70 -12.89 -4.35 8.84
CA TYR A 70 -14.25 -4.13 8.37
C TYR A 70 -14.80 -2.75 8.78
N ALA A 71 -14.34 -2.21 9.91
CA ALA A 71 -14.67 -0.85 10.34
C ALA A 71 -14.15 0.25 9.37
N ILE A 72 -13.29 -0.07 8.40
CA ILE A 72 -12.88 0.84 7.32
C ILE A 72 -14.01 1.02 6.30
N PHE A 73 -14.80 -0.03 6.07
CA PHE A 73 -15.87 -0.05 5.07
C PHE A 73 -17.26 0.22 5.68
N LEU A 74 -17.40 0.10 7.00
CA LEU A 74 -18.65 0.26 7.72
C LEU A 74 -18.85 1.70 8.22
N GLY A 75 -19.66 2.45 7.49
CA GLY A 75 -20.13 3.78 7.89
C GLY A 75 -19.07 4.87 7.81
N ALA A 76 -19.51 6.13 7.94
CA ALA A 76 -18.61 7.28 7.90
C ALA A 76 -17.77 7.45 9.20
N PRO A 77 -16.61 8.18 9.13
CA PRO A 77 -15.63 8.35 10.21
C PRO A 77 -16.22 8.82 11.55
N LEU A 78 -15.51 8.53 12.65
CA LEU A 78 -15.79 9.22 13.92
C LEU A 78 -15.31 10.68 13.90
N PHE A 79 -14.29 10.97 13.09
CA PHE A 79 -13.72 12.30 12.93
C PHE A 79 -13.85 12.72 11.48
N GLU A 80 -14.68 13.72 11.24
CA GLU A 80 -14.87 14.36 9.95
C GLU A 80 -14.32 15.80 10.01
N GLN A 81 -14.34 16.55 8.91
CA GLN A 81 -13.76 17.91 8.85
C GLN A 81 -14.47 18.90 9.77
N ASP A 82 -15.74 18.64 10.06
CA ASP A 82 -16.64 19.41 10.91
C ASP A 82 -16.59 19.00 12.39
N GLY A 83 -15.87 17.92 12.74
CA GLY A 83 -15.59 17.55 14.13
C GLY A 83 -15.80 16.07 14.45
N PHE A 84 -16.02 15.79 15.74
CA PHE A 84 -16.25 14.45 16.26
C PHE A 84 -17.74 14.09 16.22
N HIS A 85 -18.05 12.98 15.57
CA HIS A 85 -19.41 12.44 15.45
C HIS A 85 -19.52 11.13 16.24
N PRO A 86 -20.18 11.13 17.42
CA PRO A 86 -20.28 9.93 18.25
C PRO A 86 -21.17 8.90 17.57
N ARG A 87 -20.58 7.78 17.14
CA ARG A 87 -21.30 6.66 16.53
C ARG A 87 -21.19 5.45 17.46
N PRO A 88 -22.23 5.15 18.27
CA PRO A 88 -22.10 4.21 19.39
C PRO A 88 -21.69 2.82 18.94
N ILE A 89 -22.25 2.32 17.83
CA ILE A 89 -21.88 1.01 17.26
C ILE A 89 -20.39 0.98 16.88
N ARG A 90 -19.88 2.03 16.24
CA ARG A 90 -18.48 2.08 15.81
C ARG A 90 -17.51 2.22 16.99
N ILE A 91 -17.88 3.01 18.00
CA ILE A 91 -17.13 3.13 19.24
C ILE A 91 -17.07 1.78 19.96
N LEU A 92 -18.19 1.08 20.06
CA LEU A 92 -18.26 -0.26 20.65
C LEU A 92 -17.34 -1.25 19.90
N LEU A 93 -17.35 -1.25 18.57
CA LEU A 93 -16.46 -2.10 17.78
C LEU A 93 -14.98 -1.80 18.06
N PHE A 94 -14.60 -0.52 18.18
CA PHE A 94 -13.22 -0.16 18.54
C PHE A 94 -12.85 -0.55 19.97
N ILE A 95 -13.77 -0.45 20.92
CA ILE A 95 -13.55 -0.94 22.30
C ILE A 95 -13.34 -2.46 22.30
N ILE A 96 -14.18 -3.21 21.57
CA ILE A 96 -14.03 -4.66 21.44
C ILE A 96 -12.68 -5.01 20.79
N ALA A 97 -12.32 -4.33 19.70
CA ALA A 97 -11.03 -4.56 19.04
C ALA A 97 -9.83 -4.27 19.96
N ALA A 98 -9.90 -3.21 20.78
CA ALA A 98 -8.87 -2.87 21.75
C ALA A 98 -8.78 -3.91 22.88
N ALA A 99 -9.93 -4.40 23.39
CA ALA A 99 -9.96 -5.45 24.39
C ALA A 99 -9.36 -6.77 23.86
N LEU A 100 -9.71 -7.15 22.63
CA LEU A 100 -9.16 -8.32 21.95
C LEU A 100 -7.66 -8.17 21.67
N PHE A 101 -7.18 -6.97 21.35
CA PHE A 101 -5.75 -6.69 21.17
C PHE A 101 -4.97 -6.83 22.48
N ALA A 102 -5.52 -6.35 23.59
CA ALA A 102 -4.86 -6.39 24.90
C ALA A 102 -4.91 -7.77 25.58
N TYR A 103 -5.88 -8.61 25.20
CA TYR A 103 -6.11 -9.92 25.84
C TYR A 103 -4.87 -10.82 25.89
N PRO A 104 -4.14 -11.09 24.80
CA PRO A 104 -2.98 -11.98 24.87
C PRO A 104 -1.85 -11.42 25.74
N ALA A 105 -1.66 -10.10 25.76
CA ALA A 105 -0.67 -9.46 26.62
C ALA A 105 -1.04 -9.62 28.11
N ALA A 106 -2.32 -9.50 28.45
CA ALA A 106 -2.81 -9.67 29.82
C ALA A 106 -2.71 -11.12 30.32
N THR A 107 -2.95 -12.11 29.45
CA THR A 107 -2.82 -13.53 29.82
C THR A 107 -1.36 -13.97 29.92
N HIS A 108 -0.46 -13.41 29.11
CA HIS A 108 0.97 -13.74 29.14
C HIS A 108 1.75 -12.95 30.19
N SER A 109 1.30 -11.75 30.59
CA SER A 109 1.94 -11.01 31.68
C SER A 109 1.82 -11.69 33.05
N SER A 110 0.81 -12.54 33.21
CA SER A 110 0.60 -13.39 34.38
C SER A 110 1.18 -14.80 34.22
N ALA A 111 1.68 -15.14 33.02
CA ALA A 111 2.28 -16.44 32.74
C ALA A 111 3.79 -16.46 33.08
N VAL A 112 4.29 -17.64 33.46
CA VAL A 112 5.72 -17.85 33.74
C VAL A 112 6.54 -17.96 32.45
N SER A 113 5.91 -18.37 31.35
CA SER A 113 6.57 -18.55 30.05
C SER A 113 6.52 -17.27 29.21
N PRO A 114 7.60 -16.94 28.48
CA PRO A 114 7.60 -15.81 27.57
C PRO A 114 6.62 -16.03 26.42
N MET A 115 6.15 -14.91 25.84
CA MET A 115 5.22 -14.95 24.73
C MET A 115 5.85 -15.64 23.50
N PRO A 116 5.15 -16.57 22.84
CA PRO A 116 5.65 -17.21 21.62
C PRO A 116 5.93 -16.18 20.52
N GLN A 117 7.04 -16.34 19.79
CA GLN A 117 7.40 -15.42 18.70
C GLN A 117 6.29 -15.31 17.63
N GLY A 118 5.66 -16.42 17.25
CA GLY A 118 4.55 -16.40 16.30
C GLY A 118 3.39 -15.52 16.77
N LEU A 119 3.11 -15.49 18.09
CA LEU A 119 2.08 -14.61 18.65
C LEU A 119 2.49 -13.14 18.60
N LEU A 120 3.77 -12.84 18.87
CA LEU A 120 4.33 -11.49 18.73
C LEU A 120 4.26 -10.99 17.28
N GLU A 121 4.52 -11.84 16.29
CA GLU A 121 4.38 -11.46 14.88
C GLU A 121 2.91 -11.15 14.53
N LEU A 122 1.94 -11.88 15.09
CA LEU A 122 0.51 -11.65 14.86
C LEU A 122 0.01 -10.30 15.42
N TYR A 123 0.69 -9.69 16.41
CA TYR A 123 0.37 -8.33 16.88
C TYR A 123 0.50 -7.29 15.76
N SER A 124 1.37 -7.55 14.78
CA SER A 124 1.57 -6.66 13.66
C SER A 124 0.28 -6.50 12.83
N MET A 125 -0.60 -7.50 12.75
CA MET A 125 -1.84 -7.41 11.96
C MET A 125 -2.74 -6.25 12.39
N PRO A 126 -3.30 -6.24 13.63
CA PRO A 126 -4.13 -5.13 14.08
C PRO A 126 -3.35 -3.82 14.21
N ALA A 127 -2.06 -3.88 14.59
CA ALA A 127 -1.22 -2.69 14.68
C ALA A 127 -1.06 -2.00 13.32
N MET A 128 -0.77 -2.75 12.26
CA MET A 128 -0.60 -2.21 10.91
C MET A 128 -1.88 -1.64 10.33
N VAL A 129 -3.05 -2.16 10.71
CA VAL A 129 -4.34 -1.53 10.34
C VAL A 129 -4.42 -0.10 10.86
N LEU A 130 -3.97 0.14 12.09
CA LEU A 130 -3.93 1.48 12.68
C LEU A 130 -2.83 2.34 12.07
N VAL A 131 -1.63 1.78 11.87
CA VAL A 131 -0.49 2.49 11.28
C VAL A 131 -0.80 2.94 9.85
N TYR A 132 -1.35 2.08 9.00
CA TYR A 132 -1.70 2.45 7.63
C TYR A 132 -2.84 3.47 7.56
N GLN A 133 -3.82 3.38 8.46
CA GLN A 133 -4.83 4.43 8.59
C GLN A 133 -4.22 5.76 9.06
N TRP A 134 -3.24 5.71 9.96
CA TRP A 134 -2.50 6.90 10.37
C TRP A 134 -1.70 7.49 9.20
N PHE A 135 -0.95 6.67 8.44
CA PHE A 135 -0.23 7.08 7.23
C PHE A 135 -1.15 7.74 6.20
N TYR A 136 -2.37 7.23 6.04
CA TYR A 136 -3.37 7.85 5.18
C TYR A 136 -3.79 9.23 5.68
N ARG A 137 -4.03 9.39 6.99
CA ARG A 137 -4.42 10.67 7.60
C ARG A 137 -3.31 11.72 7.50
N VAL A 138 -2.06 11.34 7.73
CA VAL A 138 -0.90 12.25 7.64
C VAL A 138 -0.40 12.43 6.20
N ARG A 139 -1.11 11.91 5.20
CA ARG A 139 -0.79 12.03 3.77
C ARG A 139 0.55 11.40 3.36
N ILE A 140 1.08 10.45 4.12
CA ILE A 140 2.18 9.60 3.66
C ILE A 140 1.66 8.68 2.55
N LEU A 141 0.54 8.01 2.81
CA LEU A 141 -0.20 7.25 1.79
C LEU A 141 -1.26 8.16 1.16
N HIS A 142 -1.04 8.51 -0.12
CA HIS A 142 -1.90 9.47 -0.82
C HIS A 142 -3.18 8.83 -1.36
N GLY A 143 -3.16 7.52 -1.64
CA GLY A 143 -4.29 6.77 -2.20
C GLY A 143 -5.02 5.92 -1.16
N GLY A 144 -6.34 6.04 -1.09
CA GLY A 144 -7.15 5.17 -0.23
C GLY A 144 -7.14 3.70 -0.68
N ALA A 145 -6.94 3.44 -1.97
CA ALA A 145 -6.78 2.08 -2.49
C ALA A 145 -5.47 1.45 -2.01
N ASP A 146 -4.37 2.21 -1.96
CA ASP A 146 -3.06 1.74 -1.49
C ASP A 146 -3.14 1.32 -0.03
N THR A 147 -3.75 2.15 0.82
CA THR A 147 -4.01 1.85 2.24
C THR A 147 -4.82 0.56 2.39
N LYS A 148 -5.93 0.41 1.64
CA LYS A 148 -6.77 -0.79 1.70
C LYS A 148 -6.01 -2.04 1.23
N ALA A 149 -5.19 -1.91 0.19
CA ALA A 149 -4.36 -3.01 -0.32
C ALA A 149 -3.36 -3.50 0.74
N LEU A 150 -2.63 -2.59 1.37
CA LEU A 150 -1.63 -2.95 2.39
C LEU A 150 -2.26 -3.59 3.63
N ILE A 151 -3.41 -3.08 4.07
CA ILE A 151 -4.16 -3.66 5.19
C ILE A 151 -4.66 -5.07 4.83
N ALA A 152 -5.24 -5.24 3.63
CA ALA A 152 -5.72 -6.55 3.18
C ALA A 152 -4.57 -7.56 3.00
N LEU A 153 -3.41 -7.13 2.50
CA LEU A 153 -2.20 -7.95 2.44
C LEU A 153 -1.69 -8.34 3.83
N GLY A 154 -1.76 -7.44 4.81
CA GLY A 154 -1.40 -7.74 6.20
C GLY A 154 -2.30 -8.80 6.84
N LEU A 155 -3.57 -8.87 6.44
CA LEU A 155 -4.48 -9.94 6.86
C LEU A 155 -4.23 -11.25 6.10
N LEU A 156 -3.86 -11.17 4.82
CA LEU A 156 -3.59 -12.34 4.00
C LEU A 156 -2.28 -13.04 4.41
N VAL A 157 -1.22 -12.28 4.62
CA VAL A 157 0.13 -12.74 4.94
C VAL A 157 0.58 -12.07 6.24
N PRO A 158 0.08 -12.55 7.39
CA PRO A 158 0.28 -11.88 8.68
C PRO A 158 1.65 -12.13 9.31
N THR A 159 2.29 -13.22 8.90
CA THR A 159 3.64 -13.62 9.30
C THR A 159 4.46 -13.84 8.04
N TYR A 160 5.78 -13.78 8.18
CA TYR A 160 6.68 -14.03 7.05
C TYR A 160 6.46 -15.46 6.51
N PRO A 161 6.23 -15.63 5.19
CA PRO A 161 5.95 -16.93 4.60
C PRO A 161 7.23 -17.76 4.49
N ASP A 162 7.13 -19.07 4.75
CA ASP A 162 8.25 -20.00 4.61
C ASP A 162 8.29 -20.60 3.20
N VAL A 163 9.08 -19.97 2.32
CA VAL A 163 9.10 -20.22 0.88
C VAL A 163 10.42 -20.85 0.40
N THR A 164 11.03 -21.75 1.18
CA THR A 164 12.34 -22.35 0.85
C THR A 164 12.43 -22.82 -0.61
N PRO A 165 13.48 -22.44 -1.38
CA PRO A 165 14.73 -21.76 -0.98
C PRO A 165 14.66 -20.22 -0.85
N PHE A 166 13.49 -19.61 -1.02
CA PHE A 166 13.28 -18.17 -0.92
C PHE A 166 12.90 -17.73 0.51
N PRO A 167 13.09 -16.45 0.88
CA PRO A 167 13.67 -15.35 0.08
C PRO A 167 15.18 -15.51 -0.19
N LEU A 168 15.65 -15.01 -1.35
CA LEU A 168 17.07 -15.04 -1.72
C LEU A 168 17.95 -14.19 -0.78
N ILE A 169 17.40 -13.09 -0.28
CA ILE A 169 18.04 -12.21 0.70
C ILE A 169 17.43 -12.52 2.05
N GLY A 170 18.16 -13.28 2.86
CA GLY A 170 17.82 -13.57 4.25
C GLY A 170 18.43 -12.54 5.21
N LEU A 171 17.77 -12.35 6.35
CA LEU A 171 18.39 -11.68 7.49
C LEU A 171 19.21 -12.69 8.29
N SER A 172 20.26 -12.23 8.98
CA SER A 172 20.98 -13.12 9.89
C SER A 172 20.05 -13.56 11.04
N PRO A 173 20.18 -14.80 11.54
CA PRO A 173 19.27 -15.35 12.56
C PRO A 173 19.17 -14.51 13.85
N ARG A 174 20.19 -13.68 14.12
CA ARG A 174 20.24 -12.82 15.32
C ARG A 174 19.31 -11.60 15.24
N VAL A 175 19.11 -11.06 14.04
CA VAL A 175 18.30 -9.84 13.84
C VAL A 175 16.93 -10.17 13.25
N GLU A 176 16.77 -11.36 12.68
CA GLU A 176 15.55 -11.81 12.02
C GLU A 176 14.30 -11.70 12.92
N SER A 177 14.36 -12.18 14.16
CA SER A 177 13.21 -12.13 15.08
C SER A 177 12.72 -10.70 15.36
N PHE A 178 13.64 -9.74 15.49
CA PHE A 178 13.28 -8.34 15.69
C PHE A 178 12.62 -7.75 14.43
N TRP A 179 13.25 -7.97 13.26
CA TRP A 179 12.76 -7.42 12.00
C TRP A 179 11.44 -8.02 11.54
N ARG A 180 11.16 -9.29 11.82
CA ARG A 180 9.86 -9.92 11.53
C ARG A 180 8.70 -9.22 12.24
N ILE A 181 8.95 -8.66 13.43
CA ILE A 181 7.97 -7.91 14.22
C ILE A 181 7.95 -6.43 13.82
N ALA A 182 9.12 -5.80 13.77
CA ALA A 182 9.26 -4.36 13.49
C ALA A 182 8.89 -4.01 12.04
N PHE A 183 9.01 -4.96 11.13
CA PHE A 183 8.85 -4.76 9.71
C PHE A 183 7.98 -5.87 9.10
N PRO A 184 6.66 -5.86 9.37
CA PRO A 184 5.76 -6.93 8.94
C PRO A 184 5.72 -7.08 7.41
N PHE A 185 5.30 -8.25 6.94
CA PHE A 185 5.37 -8.61 5.52
C PHE A 185 4.68 -7.60 4.58
N SER A 186 3.53 -7.06 4.96
CA SER A 186 2.84 -6.00 4.18
C SER A 186 3.68 -4.72 4.02
N LEU A 187 4.52 -4.40 5.00
CA LEU A 187 5.44 -3.26 4.94
C LEU A 187 6.63 -3.56 4.02
N VAL A 188 7.11 -4.80 3.99
CA VAL A 188 8.09 -5.27 3.00
C VAL A 188 7.57 -5.06 1.59
N VAL A 189 6.36 -5.54 1.31
CA VAL A 189 5.72 -5.37 0.00
C VAL A 189 5.62 -3.90 -0.39
N TRP A 190 5.26 -3.02 0.56
CA TRP A 190 5.19 -1.58 0.30
C TRP A 190 6.55 -0.95 -0.01
N VAL A 191 7.59 -1.31 0.74
CA VAL A 191 8.94 -0.77 0.52
C VAL A 191 9.54 -1.28 -0.78
N ASP A 192 9.41 -2.57 -1.08
CA ASP A 192 9.85 -3.12 -2.35
C ASP A 192 9.10 -2.48 -3.54
N ALA A 193 7.80 -2.23 -3.38
CA ALA A 193 7.02 -1.47 -4.36
C ALA A 193 7.53 -0.04 -4.53
N ALA A 194 7.90 0.65 -3.44
CA ALA A 194 8.47 1.98 -3.49
C ALA A 194 9.83 1.99 -4.21
N VAL A 195 10.68 0.99 -3.97
CA VAL A 195 11.96 0.81 -4.69
C VAL A 195 11.71 0.62 -6.19
N LEU A 196 10.77 -0.23 -6.58
CA LEU A 196 10.37 -0.38 -7.99
C LEU A 196 9.82 0.92 -8.57
N PHE A 197 9.09 1.71 -7.77
CA PHE A 197 8.54 2.99 -8.19
C PHE A 197 9.62 4.03 -8.49
N LEU A 198 10.83 3.93 -7.90
CA LEU A 198 11.97 4.80 -8.24
C LEU A 198 12.46 4.60 -9.69
N ALA A 199 12.11 3.48 -10.34
CA ALA A 199 12.40 3.29 -11.77
C ALA A 199 11.58 4.22 -12.67
N VAL A 200 10.45 4.74 -12.19
CA VAL A 200 9.55 5.64 -12.94
C VAL A 200 10.24 6.95 -13.34
N PRO A 201 10.81 7.76 -12.41
CA PRO A 201 11.49 8.99 -12.79
C PRO A 201 12.72 8.75 -13.67
N VAL A 202 13.44 7.65 -13.44
CA VAL A 202 14.56 7.23 -14.32
C VAL A 202 14.06 6.92 -15.72
N GLY A 203 12.95 6.19 -15.83
CA GLY A 203 12.31 5.88 -17.11
C GLY A 203 11.86 7.13 -17.87
N PHE A 204 11.32 8.14 -17.18
CA PHE A 204 10.99 9.43 -17.82
C PHE A 204 12.24 10.17 -18.29
N LEU A 205 13.29 10.21 -17.48
CA LEU A 205 14.54 10.86 -17.87
C LEU A 205 15.11 10.25 -19.15
N VAL A 206 15.21 8.91 -19.20
CA VAL A 206 15.70 8.18 -20.39
C VAL A 206 14.80 8.46 -21.59
N ARG A 207 13.48 8.37 -21.44
CA ARG A 207 12.52 8.64 -22.53
C ARG A 207 12.66 10.07 -23.06
N ASN A 208 12.78 11.05 -22.18
CA ASN A 208 12.90 12.46 -22.57
C ASN A 208 14.25 12.76 -23.23
N LEU A 209 15.33 12.12 -22.76
CA LEU A 209 16.64 12.19 -23.40
C LEU A 209 16.59 11.65 -24.83
N LEU A 210 16.01 10.46 -25.02
CA LEU A 210 15.85 9.84 -26.35
C LEU A 210 14.96 10.67 -27.28
N ALA A 211 13.99 11.39 -26.72
CA ALA A 211 13.12 12.30 -27.47
C ALA A 211 13.71 13.70 -27.70
N GLY A 212 14.95 13.98 -27.25
CA GLY A 212 15.59 15.28 -27.36
C GLY A 212 14.94 16.40 -26.52
N ASN A 213 14.13 16.05 -25.52
CA ASN A 213 13.39 16.98 -24.67
C ASN A 213 13.94 16.97 -23.23
N LEU A 214 15.25 17.19 -23.06
CA LEU A 214 15.88 17.20 -21.73
C LEU A 214 15.69 18.57 -21.06
N ALA A 215 14.63 18.70 -20.26
CA ALA A 215 14.38 19.91 -19.47
C ALA A 215 14.20 19.55 -17.98
N LEU A 216 15.20 19.90 -17.17
CA LEU A 216 15.21 19.59 -15.74
C LEU A 216 14.51 20.70 -14.94
N PRO A 217 13.75 20.37 -13.87
CA PRO A 217 13.54 19.03 -13.29
C PRO A 217 12.36 18.23 -13.89
N GLN A 218 11.52 18.82 -14.74
CA GLN A 218 10.29 18.21 -15.26
C GLN A 218 10.50 16.93 -16.09
N ALA A 219 11.67 16.74 -16.67
CA ALA A 219 12.02 15.50 -17.38
C ALA A 219 12.04 14.25 -16.49
N PHE A 220 12.13 14.40 -15.16
CA PHE A 220 11.97 13.29 -14.21
C PHE A 220 10.50 12.98 -13.90
N LEU A 221 9.60 13.94 -14.08
CA LEU A 221 8.23 13.88 -13.56
C LEU A 221 7.18 13.65 -14.65
N GLY A 222 7.54 13.85 -15.91
CA GLY A 222 6.60 13.82 -17.01
C GLY A 222 7.26 13.71 -18.37
N TYR A 223 6.49 13.99 -19.41
CA TYR A 223 6.96 14.02 -20.80
C TYR A 223 6.20 15.08 -21.60
N ARG A 224 6.76 15.51 -22.73
CA ARG A 224 6.13 16.50 -23.60
C ARG A 224 5.11 15.84 -24.55
N ALA A 225 3.84 16.15 -24.38
CA ALA A 225 2.73 15.57 -25.17
C ALA A 225 2.00 16.64 -26.00
N ARG A 226 1.28 16.19 -27.04
CA ARG A 226 0.28 17.04 -27.70
C ARG A 226 -0.90 17.26 -26.75
N ILE A 227 -1.49 18.45 -26.79
CA ILE A 227 -2.64 18.79 -25.94
C ILE A 227 -3.99 18.61 -26.65
N ASP A 228 -3.99 18.33 -27.96
CA ASP A 228 -5.19 18.02 -28.74
C ASP A 228 -4.99 16.77 -29.63
N PRO A 229 -5.56 15.61 -29.27
CA PRO A 229 -6.23 15.34 -27.99
C PRO A 229 -5.23 15.21 -26.83
N LEU A 230 -5.63 15.62 -25.63
CA LEU A 230 -4.85 15.39 -24.42
C LEU A 230 -4.80 13.88 -24.11
N PRO A 231 -3.62 13.31 -23.76
CA PRO A 231 -3.52 11.91 -23.38
C PRO A 231 -4.42 11.56 -22.18
N ARG A 232 -4.89 10.31 -22.12
CA ARG A 232 -5.66 9.84 -20.97
C ARG A 232 -4.78 9.72 -19.73
N HIS A 233 -5.37 9.96 -18.56
CA HIS A 233 -4.72 9.78 -17.25
C HIS A 233 -3.42 10.58 -17.06
N VAL A 234 -3.38 11.81 -17.55
CA VAL A 234 -2.27 12.74 -17.31
C VAL A 234 -2.76 14.01 -16.62
N TRP A 235 -1.86 14.67 -15.92
CA TRP A 235 -2.05 16.03 -15.43
C TRP A 235 -1.14 16.98 -16.19
N LEU A 236 -1.70 18.13 -16.53
CA LEU A 236 -1.00 19.18 -17.25
C LEU A 236 -0.05 19.91 -16.30
N MET A 237 1.22 20.02 -16.68
CA MET A 237 2.24 20.70 -15.90
C MET A 237 2.40 22.15 -16.34
N GLU A 238 2.21 22.46 -17.62
CA GLU A 238 2.24 23.83 -18.14
C GLU A 238 0.86 24.48 -18.03
N LYS A 239 0.78 25.69 -17.46
CA LYS A 239 -0.47 26.44 -17.34
C LYS A 239 -0.27 27.89 -17.73
N ILE A 240 -1.34 28.51 -18.23
CA ILE A 240 -1.40 29.96 -18.45
C ILE A 240 -2.18 30.57 -17.28
N THR A 241 -1.53 31.46 -16.53
CA THR A 241 -2.17 32.20 -15.44
C THR A 241 -3.19 33.20 -15.98
N GLU A 242 -4.05 33.74 -15.11
CA GLU A 242 -5.00 34.79 -15.51
C GLU A 242 -4.32 36.07 -16.02
N ARG A 243 -3.04 36.26 -15.67
CA ARG A 243 -2.20 37.38 -16.12
C ARG A 243 -1.58 37.14 -17.50
N GLY A 244 -1.74 35.94 -18.06
CA GLY A 244 -1.12 35.53 -19.34
C GLY A 244 0.26 34.91 -19.20
N ASP A 245 0.79 34.74 -17.98
CA ASP A 245 2.11 34.15 -17.77
C ASP A 245 2.08 32.64 -18.00
N HIS A 246 3.08 32.14 -18.72
CA HIS A 246 3.30 30.71 -18.88
C HIS A 246 4.11 30.15 -17.71
N VAL A 247 3.48 29.29 -16.91
CA VAL A 247 4.08 28.70 -15.70
C VAL A 247 4.15 27.19 -15.77
N LEU A 248 5.24 26.64 -15.23
CA LEU A 248 5.44 25.21 -15.04
C LEU A 248 5.12 24.82 -13.59
N VAL A 249 4.14 23.95 -13.42
CA VAL A 249 3.72 23.36 -12.15
C VAL A 249 4.19 21.91 -12.10
N LEU A 250 5.22 21.64 -11.31
CA LEU A 250 5.83 20.30 -11.21
C LEU A 250 4.88 19.25 -10.61
N PHE A 251 4.06 19.66 -9.64
CA PHE A 251 3.10 18.81 -8.94
C PHE A 251 1.69 19.39 -9.08
N PRO A 252 1.04 19.21 -10.24
CA PRO A 252 -0.29 19.74 -10.49
C PRO A 252 -1.34 19.08 -9.58
N LYS A 253 -2.27 19.89 -9.07
CA LYS A 253 -3.41 19.42 -8.28
C LYS A 253 -4.52 18.87 -9.17
N ARG A 254 -5.34 17.97 -8.59
CA ARG A 254 -6.42 17.24 -9.26
C ARG A 254 -7.67 18.10 -9.57
N ASP A 255 -7.74 19.32 -9.06
CA ASP A 255 -8.93 20.18 -9.00
C ASP A 255 -9.13 21.09 -10.23
N GLY A 256 -8.19 21.10 -11.19
CA GLY A 256 -8.32 21.89 -12.41
C GLY A 256 -9.32 21.32 -13.42
N ASN A 257 -9.92 22.17 -14.25
CA ASN A 257 -10.67 21.77 -15.45
C ASN A 257 -9.69 21.62 -16.63
N PRO A 258 -9.27 20.40 -17.01
CA PRO A 258 -8.21 20.22 -18.00
C PRO A 258 -8.58 20.81 -19.36
N SER A 259 -9.87 20.79 -19.73
CA SER A 259 -10.35 21.35 -20.99
C SER A 259 -10.16 22.86 -21.06
N GLN A 260 -10.37 23.56 -19.93
CA GLN A 260 -10.15 25.00 -19.86
C GLN A 260 -8.66 25.35 -19.91
N GLU A 261 -7.82 24.59 -19.22
CA GLU A 261 -6.36 24.78 -19.25
C GLU A 261 -5.78 24.54 -20.65
N VAL A 262 -6.25 23.49 -21.34
CA VAL A 262 -5.89 23.20 -22.74
C VAL A 262 -6.33 24.32 -23.67
N ALA A 263 -7.54 24.87 -23.49
CA ALA A 263 -8.02 25.98 -24.30
C ALA A 263 -7.15 27.25 -24.14
N ARG A 264 -6.71 27.55 -22.91
CA ARG A 264 -5.81 28.68 -22.64
C ARG A 264 -4.43 28.49 -23.27
N LEU A 265 -3.84 27.30 -23.16
CA LEU A 265 -2.58 26.98 -23.83
C LEU A 265 -2.69 27.13 -25.36
N ARG A 266 -3.81 26.67 -25.93
CA ARG A 266 -4.07 26.81 -27.37
C ARG A 266 -4.21 28.28 -27.79
N ALA A 267 -4.91 29.09 -27.01
CA ALA A 267 -5.04 30.52 -27.28
C ALA A 267 -3.67 31.23 -27.28
N ALA A 268 -2.70 30.70 -26.53
CA ALA A 268 -1.30 31.15 -26.53
C ALA A 268 -0.43 30.51 -27.64
N GLY A 269 -0.99 29.72 -28.55
CA GLY A 269 -0.26 29.06 -29.65
C GLY A 269 0.57 27.84 -29.24
N ILE A 270 0.29 27.24 -28.08
CA ILE A 270 1.03 26.08 -27.56
C ILE A 270 0.32 24.79 -27.97
N ASP A 271 0.93 24.01 -28.87
CA ASP A 271 0.40 22.70 -29.29
C ASP A 271 0.93 21.52 -28.46
N ARG A 272 2.07 21.72 -27.78
CA ARG A 272 2.75 20.69 -26.98
C ARG A 272 3.18 21.21 -25.63
N ALA A 273 2.73 20.55 -24.58
CA ALA A 273 2.98 20.89 -23.19
C ALA A 273 3.56 19.70 -22.41
N TRP A 274 4.27 20.00 -21.33
CA TRP A 274 4.65 19.01 -20.32
C TRP A 274 3.42 18.47 -19.60
N VAL A 275 3.34 17.14 -19.53
CA VAL A 275 2.32 16.41 -18.78
C VAL A 275 2.98 15.38 -17.87
N THR A 276 2.44 15.22 -16.67
CA THR A 276 2.83 14.15 -15.74
C THR A 276 1.75 13.06 -15.77
N PRO A 277 2.09 11.80 -16.07
CA PRO A 277 1.11 10.73 -16.06
C PRO A 277 0.75 10.35 -14.63
N GLN A 278 -0.51 9.99 -14.44
CA GLN A 278 -0.97 9.31 -13.23
C GLN A 278 -0.42 7.89 -13.28
N VAL A 279 0.63 7.60 -12.52
CA VAL A 279 1.28 6.28 -12.54
C VAL A 279 0.48 5.33 -11.63
N PRO A 280 0.04 4.16 -12.13
CA PRO A 280 -0.74 3.21 -11.34
C PRO A 280 0.15 2.53 -10.30
N PHE A 281 -0.03 2.84 -9.01
CA PHE A 281 0.78 2.28 -7.94
C PHE A 281 0.48 0.79 -7.69
N MET A 282 -0.62 0.26 -8.21
CA MET A 282 -0.93 -1.18 -8.06
C MET A 282 0.04 -2.09 -8.85
N VAL A 283 0.66 -1.58 -9.92
CA VAL A 283 1.66 -2.33 -10.71
C VAL A 283 2.95 -2.56 -9.92
N PRO A 284 3.63 -1.52 -9.38
CA PRO A 284 4.79 -1.73 -8.52
C PRO A 284 4.41 -2.46 -7.23
N LEU A 285 3.18 -2.32 -6.72
CA LEU A 285 2.73 -3.09 -5.55
C LEU A 285 2.67 -4.59 -5.82
N LEU A 286 2.16 -5.00 -6.99
CA LEU A 286 2.24 -6.39 -7.45
C LEU A 286 3.69 -6.84 -7.57
N GLY A 287 4.56 -6.03 -8.17
CA GLY A 287 6.00 -6.32 -8.26
C GLY A 287 6.65 -6.47 -6.88
N GLY A 288 6.29 -5.60 -5.93
CA GLY A 288 6.74 -5.65 -4.54
C GLY A 288 6.30 -6.92 -3.83
N LEU A 289 5.10 -7.45 -4.11
CA LEU A 289 4.68 -8.74 -3.59
C LEU A 289 5.57 -9.87 -4.11
N LEU A 290 5.87 -9.87 -5.41
CA LEU A 290 6.75 -10.88 -6.01
C LEU A 290 8.17 -10.79 -5.43
N LEU A 291 8.71 -9.57 -5.29
CA LEU A 291 10.00 -9.36 -4.65
C LEU A 291 10.00 -9.83 -3.19
N ALA A 292 8.99 -9.48 -2.40
CA ALA A 292 8.93 -9.89 -1.00
C ALA A 292 8.88 -11.43 -0.83
N PHE A 293 8.19 -12.16 -1.73
CA PHE A 293 8.12 -13.63 -1.69
C PHE A 293 9.40 -14.32 -2.17
N PHE A 294 10.04 -13.81 -3.24
CA PHE A 294 11.17 -14.49 -3.88
C PHE A 294 12.52 -13.90 -3.50
N VAL A 295 12.62 -12.58 -3.40
CA VAL A 295 13.87 -11.88 -3.10
C VAL A 295 13.97 -11.56 -1.61
N GLY A 296 12.87 -11.25 -0.94
CA GLY A 296 12.85 -10.77 0.45
C GLY A 296 12.93 -9.26 0.50
N ASN A 297 13.32 -8.71 1.65
CA ASN A 297 13.39 -7.27 1.85
C ASN A 297 14.61 -6.66 1.13
N VAL A 298 14.37 -6.05 -0.03
CA VAL A 298 15.44 -5.50 -0.87
C VAL A 298 16.20 -4.39 -0.14
N LEU A 299 15.50 -3.56 0.62
CA LEU A 299 16.12 -2.46 1.35
C LEU A 299 17.06 -2.96 2.45
N LEU A 300 16.62 -3.95 3.25
CA LEU A 300 17.45 -4.52 4.31
C LEU A 300 18.64 -5.32 3.76
N GLY A 301 18.48 -5.98 2.61
CA GLY A 301 19.58 -6.67 1.93
C GLY A 301 20.72 -5.76 1.46
N LEU A 302 20.41 -4.49 1.16
CA LEU A 302 21.39 -3.51 0.73
C LEU A 302 22.06 -2.77 1.89
N LEU A 303 21.48 -2.82 3.09
CA LEU A 303 22.07 -2.22 4.28
C LEU A 303 23.12 -3.15 4.90
N PRO A 304 24.18 -2.61 5.54
CA PRO A 304 25.31 -3.38 6.10
C PRO A 304 24.94 -4.33 7.25
N PHE A 305 23.64 -4.48 7.55
CA PHE A 305 23.10 -5.48 8.48
C PHE A 305 22.75 -6.81 7.80
N GLY A 306 22.84 -6.89 6.46
CA GLY A 306 22.52 -8.06 5.64
C GLY A 306 23.67 -9.05 5.42
N GLY A 307 24.66 -9.09 6.32
CA GLY A 307 25.79 -10.03 6.29
C GLY A 307 25.85 -10.93 7.52
#